data_AF-A0A2V3ZV84-F1
#
_entry.id   AF-A0A2V3ZV84-F1
#
_cell.length_a   1.000
_cell.length_b   1.000
_cell.length_c   1.000
_cell.angle_alpha   90.00
_cell.angle_beta   90.00
_cell.angle_gamma   90.00
#
_symmetry.space_group_name_H-M   'P 1'
#
loop_
_entity.id
_entity.type
_entity.pdbx_description
1 polymer ?
#
loop_
_entity_poly.entity_id
_entity_poly.type
_entity_poly.pdbx_seq_one_letter_code
_entity_poly.pdbx_strand_id
1 'polypeptide(L)'
;MNEMSLPYHLILPSLISILVLGIIGLKRKVLFANRNRKWFWISVTVFFGIYLLIVGGATVVDISAELALQKFDLNGDGFFSREEITPEQEEAMRNVISDTGRNISFMTGLIFSGIMAFFVFIFGRISWNIKRTAQVLK
;
A
#
# COMPACT_ATOMS: atom_id res chain seq x y z
N MET A 1 12.33 -20.01 -17.38
CA MET A 1 11.83 -18.86 -16.58
C MET A 1 10.40 -19.18 -16.20
N ASN A 2 10.21 -20.03 -15.19
CA ASN A 2 8.87 -20.32 -14.68
C ASN A 2 8.55 -19.44 -13.48
N GLU A 3 7.24 -19.26 -13.33
CA GLU A 3 6.54 -18.12 -12.75
C GLU A 3 6.96 -17.82 -11.31
N MET A 4 7.60 -16.66 -11.09
CA MET A 4 7.56 -16.03 -9.77
C MET A 4 6.08 -15.99 -9.36
N SER A 5 5.71 -16.55 -8.20
CA SER A 5 4.36 -16.38 -7.65
C SER A 5 4.23 -14.93 -7.19
N LEU A 6 4.11 -14.02 -8.15
CA LEU A 6 4.03 -12.60 -7.89
C LEU A 6 2.75 -12.35 -7.09
N PRO A 7 2.82 -11.59 -5.99
CA PRO A 7 1.65 -11.25 -5.20
C PRO A 7 0.79 -10.21 -5.94
N TYR A 8 0.10 -10.61 -7.00
CA TYR A 8 -0.71 -9.72 -7.84
C TYR A 8 -1.76 -8.97 -7.02
N HIS A 9 -2.29 -9.60 -5.97
CA HIS A 9 -3.23 -9.02 -5.03
C HIS A 9 -2.64 -7.86 -4.20
N LEU A 10 -1.31 -7.75 -4.08
CA LEU A 10 -0.61 -6.62 -3.44
C LEU A 10 -0.03 -5.64 -4.47
N ILE A 11 0.49 -6.16 -5.59
CA ILE A 11 1.09 -5.35 -6.66
C ILE A 11 0.03 -4.46 -7.32
N LEU A 12 -1.13 -5.02 -7.71
CA LEU A 12 -2.17 -4.26 -8.41
C LEU A 12 -2.67 -3.06 -7.56
N PRO A 13 -3.06 -3.23 -6.28
CA PRO A 13 -3.49 -2.09 -5.48
C PRO A 13 -2.36 -1.08 -5.21
N SER A 14 -1.11 -1.53 -5.08
CA SER A 14 0.04 -0.64 -4.93
C SER A 14 0.26 0.23 -6.17
N LEU A 15 0.22 -0.38 -7.37
CA LEU A 15 0.33 0.35 -8.64
C LEU A 15 -0.81 1.35 -8.83
N ILE A 16 -2.06 0.96 -8.52
CA ILE A 16 -3.21 1.85 -8.56
C ILE A 16 -2.98 3.05 -7.64
N SER A 17 -2.48 2.81 -6.42
CA SER A 17 -2.21 3.88 -5.46
C SER A 17 -1.14 4.85 -5.96
N ILE A 18 -0.05 4.33 -6.54
CA ILE A 18 1.01 5.15 -7.16
C ILE A 18 0.44 6.00 -8.30
N LEU A 19 -0.37 5.40 -9.19
CA LEU A 19 -0.97 6.11 -10.32
C LEU A 19 -1.90 7.24 -9.86
N VAL A 20 -2.77 6.97 -8.88
CA VAL A 20 -3.69 7.98 -8.34
C VAL A 20 -2.92 9.12 -7.67
N LEU A 21 -1.93 8.80 -6.84
CA LEU A 21 -1.07 9.82 -6.20
C LEU A 21 -0.29 10.63 -7.24
N GLY A 22 0.22 9.99 -8.29
CA GLY A 22 0.88 10.64 -9.42
C GLY A 22 -0.05 11.65 -10.12
N ILE A 23 -1.28 11.23 -10.44
CA ILE A 23 -2.29 12.11 -11.05
C ILE A 23 -2.61 13.30 -10.14
N ILE A 24 -2.79 13.07 -8.83
CA ILE A 24 -3.04 14.13 -7.85
C ILE A 24 -1.86 15.10 -7.79
N GLY A 25 -0.62 14.59 -7.79
CA GLY A 25 0.60 15.39 -7.80
C GLY A 25 0.70 16.29 -9.05
N LEU A 26 0.45 15.73 -10.24
CA LEU A 26 0.49 16.45 -11.51
C LEU A 26 -0.61 17.51 -11.61
N LYS A 27 -1.83 17.20 -11.14
CA LYS A 27 -2.99 18.09 -11.23
C LYS A 27 -3.20 18.92 -9.96
N ARG A 28 -2.23 18.97 -9.04
CA ARG A 28 -2.38 19.61 -7.72
C ARG A 28 -2.92 21.03 -7.78
N LYS A 29 -2.45 21.86 -8.72
CA LYS A 29 -2.88 23.26 -8.83
C LYS A 29 -4.38 23.37 -9.13
N VAL A 30 -4.92 22.48 -9.96
CA VAL A 30 -6.34 22.47 -10.34
C VAL A 30 -7.18 21.83 -9.23
N LEU A 31 -6.75 20.70 -8.69
CA LEU A 31 -7.51 19.94 -7.68
C LEU A 31 -7.63 20.71 -6.35
N PHE A 32 -6.56 21.37 -5.92
CA PHE A 32 -6.52 22.12 -4.65
C PHE A 32 -6.89 23.60 -4.78
N ALA A 33 -7.22 24.10 -5.99
CA ALA A 33 -7.66 25.49 -6.18
C ALA A 33 -9.02 25.77 -5.53
N ASN A 34 -9.97 24.84 -5.63
CA ASN A 34 -11.29 25.03 -5.05
C ASN A 34 -11.28 24.76 -3.55
N ARG A 35 -11.45 25.82 -2.75
CA ARG A 35 -11.41 25.78 -1.28
C ARG A 35 -12.42 24.80 -0.66
N ASN A 36 -13.57 24.58 -1.31
CA ASN A 36 -14.60 23.64 -0.83
C ASN A 36 -14.20 22.17 -1.06
N ARG A 37 -13.56 21.86 -2.20
CA ARG A 37 -13.10 20.50 -2.54
C ARG A 37 -11.68 20.18 -2.04
N LYS A 38 -10.93 21.19 -1.57
CA LYS A 38 -9.56 21.03 -1.06
C LYS A 38 -9.44 19.90 -0.04
N TRP A 39 -10.31 19.87 0.96
CA TRP A 39 -10.27 18.86 2.03
C TRP A 39 -10.61 17.45 1.54
N PHE A 40 -11.47 17.32 0.53
CA PHE A 40 -11.72 16.05 -0.14
C PHE A 40 -10.46 15.52 -0.83
N TRP A 41 -9.74 16.36 -1.57
CA TRP A 41 -8.50 15.92 -2.22
C TRP A 41 -7.38 15.62 -1.22
N ILE A 42 -7.34 16.33 -0.09
CA ILE A 42 -6.42 16.01 1.01
C ILE A 42 -6.75 14.61 1.57
N SER A 43 -8.02 14.32 1.87
CA SER A 43 -8.40 13.00 2.40
C SER A 43 -8.14 11.87 1.40
N VAL A 44 -8.38 12.09 0.10
CA VAL A 44 -8.02 11.12 -0.96
C VAL A 44 -6.50 10.90 -1.02
N THR A 45 -5.70 11.96 -0.89
CA THR A 45 -4.23 11.84 -0.85
C THR A 45 -3.77 11.03 0.36
N VAL A 46 -4.35 11.29 1.54
CA VAL A 46 -4.04 10.54 2.76
C VAL A 46 -4.45 9.08 2.64
N PHE A 47 -5.64 8.80 2.10
CA PHE A 47 -6.12 7.45 1.85
C PHE A 47 -5.11 6.64 1.03
N PHE A 48 -4.79 7.11 -0.18
CA PHE A 48 -3.88 6.38 -1.06
C PHE A 48 -2.43 6.40 -0.55
N GLY A 49 -2.01 7.42 0.18
CA GLY A 49 -0.69 7.46 0.82
C GLY A 49 -0.53 6.38 1.88
N ILE A 50 -1.47 6.30 2.83
CA ILE A 50 -1.44 5.27 3.89
C ILE A 50 -1.63 3.87 3.28
N TYR A 51 -2.57 3.74 2.35
CA TYR A 51 -2.84 2.46 1.68
C TYR A 51 -1.60 1.94 0.94
N LEU A 52 -0.88 2.82 0.22
CA LEU A 52 0.38 2.48 -0.44
C LEU A 52 1.47 2.08 0.55
N LEU A 53 1.59 2.74 1.71
CA LEU A 53 2.57 2.34 2.72
C LEU A 53 2.31 0.93 3.26
N ILE A 54 1.05 0.59 3.52
CA ILE A 54 0.68 -0.72 4.05
C ILE A 54 0.85 -1.80 2.97
N VAL A 55 0.18 -1.66 1.84
CA VAL A 55 0.16 -2.70 0.79
C VAL A 55 1.47 -2.73 0.01
N GLY A 56 2.07 -1.57 -0.26
CA GLY A 56 3.38 -1.49 -0.91
C GLY A 56 4.49 -2.02 -0.02
N GLY A 57 4.44 -1.75 1.29
CA GLY A 57 5.35 -2.36 2.26
C GLY A 57 5.23 -3.88 2.27
N ALA A 58 4.00 -4.40 2.34
CA ALA A 58 3.75 -5.84 2.24
C ALA A 58 4.28 -6.43 0.92
N THR A 59 4.07 -5.74 -0.21
CA THR A 59 4.57 -6.16 -1.53
C THR A 59 6.09 -6.30 -1.55
N VAL A 60 6.82 -5.31 -1.00
CA VAL A 60 8.29 -5.33 -0.96
C VAL A 60 8.79 -6.46 -0.09
N VAL A 61 8.19 -6.69 1.07
CA VAL A 61 8.59 -7.77 1.98
C VAL A 61 8.29 -9.14 1.37
N ASP A 62 7.16 -9.29 0.68
CA ASP A 62 6.79 -10.53 0.00
C ASP A 62 7.79 -10.87 -1.12
N ILE A 63 8.04 -9.93 -2.03
CA ILE A 63 9.04 -10.10 -3.10
C ILE A 63 10.44 -10.37 -2.52
N SER A 64 10.82 -9.69 -1.44
CA SER A 64 12.14 -9.90 -0.82
C SER A 64 12.28 -11.29 -0.19
N ALA A 65 11.21 -11.82 0.40
CA ALA A 65 11.19 -13.17 0.95
C ALA A 65 11.25 -14.23 -0.16
N GLU A 66 10.50 -14.02 -1.25
CA GLU A 66 10.52 -14.90 -2.42
C GLU A 66 11.92 -14.93 -3.07
N LEU A 67 12.55 -13.75 -3.23
CA LEU A 67 13.92 -13.64 -3.75
C LEU A 67 14.95 -14.28 -2.81
N ALA A 68 14.73 -14.25 -1.49
CA ALA A 68 15.59 -14.92 -0.53
C ALA A 68 15.46 -16.45 -0.63
N LEU A 69 14.24 -16.95 -0.84
CA LEU A 69 13.96 -18.37 -1.02
C LEU A 69 14.53 -18.90 -2.35
N GLN A 70 14.45 -18.12 -3.43
CA GLN A 70 15.00 -18.49 -4.74
C GLN A 70 16.52 -18.65 -4.75
N LYS A 71 17.25 -18.12 -3.78
CA LYS A 71 18.72 -18.33 -3.69
C LYS A 71 19.12 -19.80 -3.50
N PHE A 72 18.19 -20.62 -3.00
CA PHE A 72 18.42 -22.04 -2.75
C PHE A 72 18.03 -22.92 -3.94
N ASP A 73 17.35 -22.38 -4.96
CA ASP A 73 17.08 -23.07 -6.23
C ASP A 73 18.32 -22.93 -7.12
N LEU A 74 19.28 -23.84 -6.94
CA LEU A 74 20.59 -23.79 -7.58
C LEU A 74 20.51 -24.25 -9.04
N ASN A 75 19.58 -25.14 -9.36
CA ASN A 75 19.40 -25.68 -10.70
C ASN A 75 18.38 -24.88 -11.53
N GLY A 76 17.61 -23.97 -10.90
CA GLY A 76 16.65 -23.09 -11.55
C GLY A 76 15.41 -23.81 -12.07
N ASP A 77 15.07 -24.98 -11.52
CA ASP A 77 13.94 -25.80 -11.95
C ASP A 77 12.63 -25.46 -11.23
N GLY A 78 12.68 -24.57 -10.22
CA GLY A 78 11.54 -24.11 -9.43
C GLY A 78 11.11 -25.07 -8.32
N PHE A 79 11.83 -26.18 -8.13
CA PHE A 79 11.66 -27.12 -7.04
C PHE A 79 12.94 -27.20 -6.23
N PHE A 80 12.81 -27.60 -4.96
CA PHE A 80 13.99 -27.87 -4.12
C PHE A 80 14.29 -29.36 -4.16
N SER A 81 15.42 -29.72 -4.75
CA SER A 81 16.00 -31.06 -4.70
C SER A 81 16.57 -31.35 -3.29
N ARG A 82 16.88 -32.62 -3.01
CA ARG A 82 17.36 -33.02 -1.66
C ARG A 82 18.66 -32.32 -1.29
N GLU A 83 19.47 -32.00 -2.29
CA GLU A 83 20.75 -31.32 -2.15
C GLU A 83 20.58 -29.82 -1.85
N GLU A 84 19.41 -29.24 -2.16
CA GLU A 84 19.06 -27.83 -1.94
C GLU A 84 18.27 -27.59 -0.64
N ILE A 85 17.68 -28.66 -0.07
CA ILE A 85 16.99 -28.61 1.22
C ILE A 85 18.03 -28.52 2.34
N THR A 86 18.22 -27.31 2.83
CA THR A 86 19.08 -26.98 3.97
C THR A 86 18.24 -26.37 5.10
N PRO A 87 18.72 -26.37 6.35
CA PRO A 87 18.01 -25.71 7.45
C PRO A 87 17.69 -24.23 7.17
N GLU A 88 18.58 -23.55 6.44
CA GLU A 88 18.45 -22.16 6.02
C GLU A 88 17.36 -22.00 4.95
N GLN A 89 17.29 -22.92 3.98
CA GLN A 89 16.23 -22.98 2.98
C GLN A 89 14.87 -23.23 3.65
N GLU A 90 14.78 -24.13 4.63
CA GLU A 90 13.55 -24.39 5.37
C GLU A 90 13.08 -23.16 6.16
N GLU A 91 14.02 -22.39 6.72
CA GLU A 91 13.70 -21.13 7.39
C GLU A 91 13.19 -20.08 6.42
N ALA A 92 13.85 -19.93 5.26
CA ALA A 92 13.37 -19.06 4.20
C ALA A 92 11.96 -19.46 3.73
N MET A 93 11.71 -20.76 3.57
CA MET A 93 10.39 -21.29 3.21
C MET A 93 9.35 -20.96 4.28
N ARG A 94 9.68 -21.16 5.57
CA ARG A 94 8.81 -20.77 6.69
C ARG A 94 8.48 -19.27 6.65
N ASN A 95 9.42 -18.41 6.29
CA ASN A 95 9.20 -16.97 6.17
C ASN A 95 8.29 -16.59 4.99
N VAL A 96 8.27 -17.37 3.90
CA VAL A 96 7.33 -17.16 2.79
C VAL A 96 5.92 -17.62 3.20
N ILE A 97 5.78 -18.82 3.75
CA ILE A 97 4.45 -19.43 4.02
C ILE A 97 3.75 -18.93 5.29
N SER A 98 4.49 -18.45 6.31
CA SER A 98 3.90 -18.13 7.62
C SER A 98 3.20 -16.77 7.70
N ASP A 99 3.16 -16.00 6.61
CA ASP A 99 2.76 -14.60 6.68
C ASP A 99 1.30 -14.35 6.32
N THR A 100 0.43 -14.64 7.29
CA THR A 100 -0.99 -14.29 7.24
C THR A 100 -1.17 -12.77 7.12
N GLY A 101 -0.27 -11.98 7.71
CA GLY A 101 -0.34 -10.52 7.74
C GLY A 101 -0.19 -9.89 6.37
N ARG A 102 0.81 -10.32 5.58
CA ARG A 102 1.01 -9.88 4.19
C ARG A 102 -0.21 -10.20 3.32
N ASN A 103 -0.72 -11.42 3.40
CA ASN A 103 -1.82 -11.87 2.55
C ASN A 103 -3.12 -11.07 2.78
N ILE A 104 -3.43 -10.73 4.04
CA ILE A 104 -4.62 -9.93 4.37
C ILE A 104 -4.39 -8.41 4.33
N SER A 105 -3.15 -7.97 4.08
CA SER A 105 -2.74 -6.56 4.16
C SER A 105 -3.51 -5.65 3.20
N PHE A 106 -3.95 -6.17 2.04
CA PHE A 106 -4.78 -5.41 1.10
C PHE A 106 -6.12 -5.03 1.75
N MET A 107 -6.74 -5.96 2.49
CA MET A 107 -8.04 -5.74 3.10
C MET A 107 -7.93 -4.89 4.37
N THR A 108 -6.96 -5.21 5.24
CA THR A 108 -6.74 -4.42 6.47
C THR A 108 -6.27 -3.02 6.12
N GLY A 109 -5.36 -2.89 5.15
CA GLY A 109 -4.89 -1.60 4.63
C GLY A 109 -6.03 -0.72 4.12
N LEU A 110 -7.01 -1.31 3.41
CA LEU A 110 -8.17 -0.58 2.90
C LEU A 110 -9.02 0.00 4.03
N ILE A 111 -9.25 -0.80 5.07
CA ILE A 111 -10.04 -0.38 6.25
C ILE A 111 -9.30 0.73 7.01
N PHE A 112 -8.02 0.53 7.32
CA PHE A 112 -7.23 1.50 8.08
C PHE A 112 -7.05 2.82 7.33
N SER A 113 -6.71 2.78 6.03
CA SER A 113 -6.59 3.99 5.22
C SER A 113 -7.92 4.73 5.10
N GLY A 114 -9.04 4.00 4.99
CA GLY A 114 -10.40 4.54 4.99
C GLY A 114 -10.74 5.30 6.26
N ILE A 115 -10.49 4.68 7.42
CA ILE A 115 -10.72 5.31 8.74
C ILE A 115 -9.89 6.58 8.89
N MET A 116 -8.60 6.52 8.54
CA MET A 116 -7.70 7.68 8.64
C MET A 116 -8.13 8.83 7.71
N ALA A 117 -8.49 8.50 6.47
CA ALA A 117 -8.97 9.48 5.50
C ALA A 117 -10.31 10.11 5.92
N PHE A 118 -11.20 9.32 6.52
CA PHE A 118 -12.47 9.78 7.08
C PHE A 118 -12.24 10.84 8.16
N PHE A 119 -11.37 10.58 9.14
CA PHE A 119 -11.05 11.57 10.17
C PHE A 119 -10.45 12.85 9.58
N VAL A 120 -9.50 12.72 8.66
CA VAL A 120 -8.90 13.88 7.97
C VAL A 120 -9.96 14.71 7.25
N PHE A 121 -10.92 14.05 6.58
CA PHE A 121 -12.01 14.74 5.90
C PHE A 121 -12.92 15.50 6.88
N ILE A 122 -13.35 14.85 7.96
CA ILE A 122 -14.23 15.45 8.98
C ILE A 122 -13.55 16.64 9.66
N PHE A 123 -12.31 16.48 10.14
CA PHE A 123 -11.56 17.58 10.75
C PHE A 123 -11.33 18.75 9.79
N GLY A 124 -11.06 18.44 8.53
CA GLY A 124 -10.94 19.43 7.47
C GLY A 124 -12.23 20.23 7.26
N ARG A 125 -13.38 19.54 7.22
CA ARG A 125 -14.71 20.18 7.06
C ARG A 125 -15.10 21.02 8.25
N ILE A 126 -14.88 20.53 9.48
CA ILE A 126 -15.15 21.28 10.71
C ILE A 126 -14.31 22.57 10.73
N SER A 127 -13.00 22.45 10.47
CA SER A 127 -12.08 23.59 10.42
C SER A 127 -12.50 24.63 9.37
N TRP A 128 -13.03 24.18 8.23
CA TRP A 128 -13.55 25.08 7.20
C TRP A 128 -14.81 25.82 7.66
N ASN A 129 -15.76 25.12 8.28
CA ASN A 129 -16.99 25.72 8.80
C ASN A 129 -16.70 26.79 9.85
N ILE A 130 -15.81 26.51 10.81
CA ILE A 130 -15.42 27.47 11.86
C ILE A 130 -14.84 28.75 11.23
N LYS A 131 -13.90 28.59 10.29
CA LYS A 131 -13.28 29.74 9.59
C LYS A 131 -14.30 30.54 8.79
N ARG A 132 -15.28 29.88 8.16
CA ARG A 132 -16.34 30.55 7.41
C ARG A 132 -17.22 31.41 8.32
N THR A 133 -17.67 30.86 9.45
CA THR A 133 -18.50 31.60 10.42
C THR A 133 -17.77 32.82 11.01
N ALA A 134 -16.49 32.66 11.35
CA ALA A 134 -15.67 33.76 11.86
C ALA A 134 -15.45 34.91 10.85
N GLN A 135 -15.54 34.64 9.54
CA GLN A 135 -15.46 35.66 8.49
C GLN A 135 -16.79 36.40 8.26
N VAL A 136 -17.93 35.82 8.64
CA VAL A 136 -19.26 36.44 8.50
C VAL A 136 -19.59 37.35 9.70
N LEU A 137 -18.98 37.09 10.86
CA LEU A 137 -19.18 37.87 12.09
C LEU A 137 -18.24 39.07 12.24
N LYS A 138 -17.33 39.29 11.28
CA LYS A 138 -16.46 40.47 11.18
C LYS A 138 -16.99 41.40 10.10
#